data_AF-A0A846SU83-F1
#
_entry.id   AF-A0A846SU83-F1
#
_cell.length_a   1.000
_cell.length_b   1.000
_cell.length_c   1.000
_cell.angle_alpha   90.00
_cell.angle_beta   90.00
_cell.angle_gamma   90.00
#
_symmetry.space_group_name_H-M   'P 1'
#
loop_
_entity.id
_entity.type
_entity.pdbx_description
1 polymer ?
#
loop_
_entity_poly.entity_id
_entity_poly.type
_entity_poly.pdbx_seq_one_letter_code
_entity_poly.pdbx_strand_id
1 'polypeptide(L)'
;MVDLLRPVLDQIAKLWGRIDLMPVIRWATVVQASPLRVTLDGDLEPLALSPQTTVPSLSVGDRVLCVEQHRRVTIIQAAGLRDVRSLPDARYAIGPSSFTVTAAASSWQNVGLSLTYTPPADLWVDVEVSAEVAGGTGATISYTMIGVNVTGGLTLGPDTPPDGGPVASQWTRFSFSPVHTAIENPTKRVLLPGGVETVFTFWARRNAVPSAGSNVCNYSMITLRPVRWA
;
A
#
# COMPACT_ATOMS: atom_id res chain seq x y z
N MET A 1 53.67 -10.21 -53.60
CA MET A 1 52.32 -9.68 -53.94
C MET A 1 51.64 -9.37 -52.61
N VAL A 2 51.50 -8.09 -52.28
CA VAL A 2 50.93 -7.65 -50.98
C VAL A 2 49.44 -7.97 -51.00
N ASP A 3 48.98 -8.70 -50.00
CA ASP A 3 47.60 -9.14 -49.87
C ASP A 3 46.73 -7.94 -49.43
N LEU A 4 46.27 -7.18 -50.42
CA LEU A 4 45.51 -5.93 -50.26
C LEU A 4 44.22 -6.09 -49.44
N LEU A 5 43.71 -7.32 -49.30
CA LEU A 5 42.48 -7.61 -48.56
C LEU A 5 42.72 -7.82 -47.06
N ARG A 6 43.96 -8.11 -46.65
CA ARG A 6 44.30 -8.45 -45.27
C ARG A 6 43.91 -7.37 -44.24
N PRO A 7 44.12 -6.05 -44.50
CA PRO A 7 43.70 -5.01 -43.56
C PRO A 7 42.18 -4.95 -43.37
N VAL A 8 41.39 -5.25 -44.40
CA VAL A 8 39.93 -5.23 -44.33
C VAL A 8 39.42 -6.43 -43.53
N LEU A 9 39.99 -7.62 -43.76
CA LEU A 9 39.65 -8.83 -43.01
C LEU A 9 39.97 -8.68 -41.52
N ASP A 10 41.10 -8.06 -41.17
CA ASP A 10 41.47 -7.78 -39.78
C ASP A 10 40.47 -6.81 -39.10
N GLN A 11 39.95 -5.81 -39.84
CA GLN A 11 38.94 -4.90 -39.31
C GLN A 11 37.59 -5.60 -39.12
N ILE A 12 37.19 -6.45 -40.06
CA ILE A 12 35.96 -7.25 -39.95
C ILE A 12 36.06 -8.19 -38.72
N ALA A 13 37.19 -8.87 -38.54
CA ALA A 13 37.40 -9.74 -37.37
C ALA A 13 37.31 -8.96 -36.04
N LYS A 14 37.86 -7.74 -35.99
CA LYS A 14 37.73 -6.86 -34.81
C LYS A 14 36.29 -6.44 -34.56
N LEU A 15 35.52 -6.11 -35.60
CA LEU A 15 34.11 -5.75 -35.47
C LEU A 15 33.27 -6.93 -34.99
N TRP A 16 33.48 -8.12 -35.55
CA TRP A 16 32.84 -9.35 -35.07
C TRP A 16 33.14 -9.61 -33.60
N GLY A 17 34.41 -9.51 -33.20
CA GLY A 17 34.79 -9.66 -31.79
C GLY A 17 34.11 -8.64 -30.87
N ARG A 18 33.80 -7.43 -31.34
CA ARG A 18 33.07 -6.43 -30.53
C ARG A 18 31.57 -6.70 -30.46
N ILE A 19 30.99 -7.22 -31.55
CA ILE A 19 29.57 -7.59 -31.59
C ILE A 19 29.30 -8.75 -30.63
N ASP A 20 30.18 -9.76 -30.59
CA ASP A 20 30.07 -10.89 -29.66
C ASP A 20 30.19 -10.48 -28.17
N LEU A 21 30.83 -9.34 -27.90
CA LEU A 21 30.97 -8.77 -26.56
C LEU A 21 29.82 -7.82 -26.19
N MET A 22 28.91 -7.52 -27.13
CA MET A 22 27.87 -6.53 -26.91
C MET A 22 26.80 -7.11 -25.97
N PRO A 23 26.51 -6.44 -24.84
CA PRO A 23 25.47 -6.90 -23.93
C PRO A 23 24.11 -6.78 -24.59
N VAL A 24 23.31 -7.84 -24.53
CA VAL A 24 21.93 -7.84 -25.01
C VAL A 24 20.99 -7.72 -23.81
N ILE A 25 20.13 -6.71 -23.83
CA ILE A 25 19.13 -6.49 -22.77
C ILE A 25 17.83 -7.19 -23.21
N ARG A 26 17.34 -8.11 -22.38
CA ARG A 26 16.10 -8.86 -22.64
C ARG A 26 15.26 -8.94 -21.37
N TRP A 27 13.95 -9.02 -21.56
CA TRP A 27 13.05 -9.41 -20.49
C TRP A 27 13.02 -10.93 -20.34
N ALA A 28 12.72 -11.40 -19.14
CA ALA A 28 12.57 -12.80 -18.80
C ALA A 28 11.54 -12.99 -17.69
N THR A 29 11.09 -14.22 -17.49
CA THR A 29 10.18 -14.60 -16.40
C THR A 29 10.85 -15.65 -15.52
N VAL A 30 10.82 -15.46 -14.19
CA VAL A 30 11.30 -16.44 -13.23
C VAL A 30 10.39 -17.65 -13.22
N VAL A 31 10.94 -18.84 -13.49
CA VAL A 31 10.17 -20.10 -13.52
C VAL A 31 10.48 -21.00 -12.33
N GLN A 32 11.61 -20.76 -11.66
CA GLN A 32 11.99 -21.48 -10.45
C GLN A 32 12.85 -20.57 -9.56
N ALA A 33 12.60 -20.55 -8.25
CA ALA A 33 13.35 -19.71 -7.30
C ALA A 33 14.58 -20.43 -6.72
N SER A 34 14.56 -21.76 -6.62
CA SER A 34 15.68 -22.55 -6.08
C SER A 34 15.79 -23.93 -6.76
N PRO A 35 16.87 -24.20 -7.54
CA PRO A 35 17.81 -23.21 -8.05
C PRO A 35 17.10 -22.18 -8.94
N LEU A 36 17.63 -20.96 -8.98
CA LEU A 36 17.05 -19.89 -9.80
C LEU A 36 17.05 -20.29 -11.28
N ARG A 37 15.90 -20.19 -11.94
CA ARG A 37 15.70 -20.40 -13.37
C ARG A 37 14.81 -19.32 -13.93
N VAL A 38 15.16 -18.83 -15.12
CA VAL A 38 14.36 -17.86 -15.86
C VAL A 38 14.20 -18.34 -17.31
N THR A 39 13.11 -17.93 -17.95
CA THR A 39 12.89 -18.12 -19.39
C THR A 39 12.95 -16.74 -20.04
N LEU A 40 13.88 -16.55 -20.98
CA LEU A 40 14.00 -15.27 -21.70
C LEU A 40 12.85 -15.12 -22.70
N ASP A 41 12.47 -13.89 -22.99
CA ASP A 41 11.40 -13.60 -23.95
C ASP A 41 11.70 -14.11 -25.35
N GLY A 42 10.87 -15.02 -25.84
CA GLY A 42 11.02 -15.64 -27.16
C GLY A 42 11.76 -16.97 -27.12
N ASP A 43 12.32 -17.35 -25.97
CA ASP A 43 12.83 -18.71 -25.76
C ASP A 43 11.68 -19.62 -25.31
N LEU A 44 11.68 -20.87 -25.76
CA LEU A 44 10.65 -21.86 -25.39
C LEU A 44 10.99 -22.60 -24.09
N GLU A 45 12.27 -22.66 -23.75
CA GLU A 45 12.78 -23.43 -22.62
C GLU A 45 13.51 -22.52 -21.63
N PRO A 46 13.45 -22.83 -20.32
CA PRO A 46 14.23 -22.12 -19.31
C PRO A 46 15.73 -22.22 -19.57
N LEU A 47 16.47 -21.21 -19.12
CA LEU A 47 17.93 -21.24 -19.17
C LEU A 47 18.47 -22.47 -18.42
N ALA A 48 19.36 -23.20 -19.09
CA ALA A 48 19.99 -24.40 -18.52
C ALA A 48 20.84 -24.08 -17.29
N LEU A 49 21.45 -22.89 -17.25
CA LEU A 49 22.30 -22.42 -16.16
C LEU A 49 21.55 -21.44 -15.27
N SER A 50 21.82 -21.49 -13.96
CA SER A 50 21.29 -20.51 -13.02
C SER A 50 21.84 -19.12 -13.36
N PRO A 51 21.00 -18.10 -13.58
CA PRO A 51 21.47 -16.75 -13.82
C PRO A 51 22.07 -16.17 -12.54
N GLN A 52 22.99 -15.22 -12.70
CA GLN A 52 23.41 -14.36 -11.59
C GLN A 52 22.32 -13.31 -11.35
N THR A 53 22.18 -12.83 -10.10
CA THR A 53 21.18 -11.81 -9.78
C THR A 53 21.75 -10.75 -8.86
N THR A 54 21.47 -9.49 -9.16
CA THR A 54 21.65 -8.36 -8.23
C THR A 54 20.38 -8.04 -7.45
N VAL A 55 19.28 -8.73 -7.75
CA VAL A 55 17.96 -8.53 -7.15
C VAL A 55 17.74 -9.57 -6.05
N PRO A 56 17.46 -9.14 -4.80
CA PRO A 56 17.13 -10.06 -3.71
C PRO A 56 15.70 -10.62 -3.87
N SER A 57 15.46 -11.81 -3.31
CA SER A 57 14.11 -12.35 -3.10
C SER A 57 13.22 -12.47 -4.35
N LEU A 58 13.72 -13.10 -5.41
CA LEU A 58 12.93 -13.42 -6.60
C LEU A 58 11.98 -14.60 -6.36
N SER A 59 10.72 -14.42 -6.75
CA SER A 59 9.67 -15.44 -6.70
C SER A 59 9.34 -15.97 -8.10
N VAL A 60 8.76 -17.17 -8.16
CA VAL A 60 8.28 -17.74 -9.43
C VAL A 60 7.15 -16.87 -9.98
N GLY A 61 7.22 -16.56 -11.28
CA GLY A 61 6.32 -15.65 -11.98
C GLY A 61 6.85 -14.23 -12.08
N ASP A 62 7.91 -13.87 -11.34
CA ASP A 62 8.47 -12.52 -11.39
C ASP A 62 8.99 -12.20 -12.79
N ARG A 63 8.62 -11.02 -13.25
CA ARG A 63 9.13 -10.47 -14.49
C ARG A 63 10.46 -9.78 -14.21
N VAL A 64 11.51 -10.07 -14.98
CA VAL A 64 12.86 -9.56 -14.71
C VAL A 64 13.53 -9.05 -15.98
N LEU A 65 14.33 -8.00 -15.82
CA LEU A 65 15.20 -7.45 -16.85
C LEU A 65 16.60 -8.07 -16.70
N CYS A 66 17.05 -8.67 -17.79
CA CYS A 66 18.27 -9.44 -17.86
C CYS A 66 19.26 -8.79 -18.83
N VAL A 67 20.54 -8.92 -18.51
CA VAL A 67 21.64 -8.67 -19.42
C VAL A 67 22.27 -10.01 -19.77
N GLU A 68 22.30 -10.31 -21.07
CA GLU A 68 23.01 -11.45 -21.62
C GLU A 68 24.38 -10.99 -22.12
N GLN A 69 25.45 -11.58 -21.58
CA GLN A 69 26.82 -11.34 -22.00
C GLN A 69 27.64 -12.62 -21.85
N HIS A 70 28.46 -12.97 -22.85
CA HIS A 70 29.29 -14.18 -22.85
C HIS A 70 28.50 -15.47 -22.55
N ARG A 71 27.28 -15.60 -23.07
CA ARG A 71 26.35 -16.73 -22.80
C ARG A 71 26.01 -16.89 -21.32
N ARG A 72 26.20 -15.85 -20.52
CA ARG A 72 25.75 -15.76 -19.12
C ARG A 72 24.66 -14.72 -19.04
N VAL A 73 23.69 -14.99 -18.19
CA VAL A 73 22.57 -14.10 -17.93
C VAL A 73 22.68 -13.56 -16.53
N THR A 74 22.64 -12.24 -16.41
CA THR A 74 22.61 -11.52 -15.14
C THR A 74 21.30 -10.76 -15.04
N ILE A 75 20.52 -11.04 -14.01
CA ILE A 75 19.32 -10.29 -13.66
C ILE A 75 19.77 -9.00 -12.99
N ILE A 76 19.47 -7.87 -13.63
CA ILE A 76 19.85 -6.54 -13.15
C ILE A 76 18.70 -5.81 -12.45
N GLN A 77 17.46 -6.19 -12.76
CA GLN A 77 16.27 -5.58 -12.20
C GLN A 77 15.09 -6.55 -12.27
N ALA A 78 14.25 -6.59 -11.25
CA ALA A 78 12.91 -7.14 -11.37
C ALA A 78 11.98 -6.02 -11.88
N ALA A 79 11.04 -6.36 -12.77
CA ALA A 79 9.96 -5.47 -13.19
C ALA A 79 9.08 -4.99 -12.01
N GLY A 80 9.37 -5.45 -10.80
CA GLY A 80 8.69 -5.11 -9.54
C GLY A 80 9.42 -4.12 -8.61
N LEU A 81 10.33 -3.26 -9.08
CA LEU A 81 10.67 -2.06 -8.25
C LEU A 81 9.50 -1.06 -8.14
N ARG A 82 8.38 -1.36 -8.81
CA ARG A 82 7.04 -1.04 -8.33
C ARG A 82 6.24 -2.33 -8.35
N ASP A 83 5.96 -2.87 -7.18
CA ASP A 83 5.10 -4.03 -6.99
C ASP A 83 3.77 -3.84 -7.76
N VAL A 84 3.64 -4.42 -8.96
CA VAL A 84 2.34 -4.52 -9.68
C VAL A 84 1.63 -5.79 -9.22
N ARG A 85 1.77 -6.13 -7.93
CA ARG A 85 0.82 -7.04 -7.31
C ARG A 85 -0.50 -6.29 -7.23
N SER A 86 -1.53 -6.79 -7.91
CA SER A 86 -2.87 -6.21 -7.85
C SER A 86 -3.24 -5.94 -6.40
N LEU A 87 -3.62 -4.69 -6.13
CA LEU A 87 -4.09 -4.33 -4.81
C LEU A 87 -5.40 -5.07 -4.55
N PRO A 88 -5.65 -5.46 -3.31
CA PRO A 88 -6.95 -6.01 -2.95
C PRO A 88 -8.03 -4.95 -3.14
N ASP A 89 -9.28 -5.38 -3.30
CA ASP A 89 -10.41 -4.46 -3.37
C ASP A 89 -10.56 -3.68 -2.06
N ALA A 90 -11.14 -2.48 -2.17
CA ALA A 90 -11.51 -1.70 -1.00
C ALA A 90 -12.48 -2.50 -0.11
N ARG A 91 -12.29 -2.38 1.21
CA ARG A 91 -13.17 -3.00 2.20
C ARG A 91 -13.96 -1.91 2.91
N TYR A 92 -15.19 -2.21 3.26
CA TYR A 92 -16.00 -1.28 4.04
C TYR A 92 -16.90 -2.04 5.02
N ALA A 93 -17.28 -1.36 6.09
CA ALA A 93 -18.29 -1.81 7.03
C ALA A 93 -19.26 -0.66 7.30
N ILE A 94 -20.54 -0.96 7.25
CA ILE A 94 -21.63 -0.02 7.54
C ILE A 94 -22.13 -0.35 8.94
N GLY A 95 -22.19 0.67 9.80
CA GLY A 95 -22.62 0.55 11.18
C GLY A 95 -24.14 0.67 11.35
N PRO A 96 -24.60 0.90 12.58
CA PRO A 96 -26.01 1.07 12.86
C PRO A 96 -26.59 2.28 12.10
N SER A 97 -27.88 2.21 11.76
CA SER A 97 -28.60 3.30 11.12
C SER A 97 -28.56 4.60 11.92
N SER A 98 -28.45 4.49 13.25
CA SER A 98 -28.31 5.61 14.17
C SER A 98 -27.57 5.20 15.44
N PHE A 99 -26.77 6.10 16.02
CA PHE A 99 -26.18 5.98 17.35
C PHE A 99 -26.19 7.33 18.07
N THR A 100 -26.19 7.31 19.39
CA THR A 100 -26.22 8.54 20.21
C THR A 100 -24.88 8.77 20.89
N VAL A 101 -24.34 9.97 20.75
CA VAL A 101 -23.11 10.43 21.42
C VAL A 101 -23.46 11.37 22.54
N THR A 102 -23.21 10.95 23.78
CA THR A 102 -23.56 11.73 24.97
C THR A 102 -22.39 12.58 25.47
N ALA A 103 -22.67 13.71 26.14
CA ALA A 103 -21.67 14.60 26.72
C ALA A 103 -21.00 14.09 28.01
N ALA A 104 -21.05 12.79 28.29
CA ALA A 104 -20.45 12.23 29.49
C ALA A 104 -18.91 12.40 29.46
N ALA A 105 -18.43 13.43 30.16
CA ALA A 105 -17.04 13.71 30.50
C ALA A 105 -15.99 13.35 29.43
N SER A 106 -16.00 14.02 28.27
CA SER A 106 -14.94 13.96 27.24
C SER A 106 -14.49 12.56 26.79
N SER A 107 -15.25 11.52 27.14
CA SER A 107 -14.88 10.13 26.96
C SER A 107 -15.32 9.65 25.60
N TRP A 108 -14.50 8.79 25.00
CA TRP A 108 -14.89 8.14 23.76
C TRP A 108 -15.71 6.89 24.06
N GLN A 109 -16.71 6.69 23.23
CA GLN A 109 -17.61 5.55 23.27
C GLN A 109 -17.49 4.76 21.97
N ASN A 110 -17.50 3.44 22.10
CA ASN A 110 -17.56 2.53 20.98
C ASN A 110 -18.97 2.61 20.36
N VAL A 111 -19.05 2.71 19.04
CA VAL A 111 -20.31 2.83 18.29
C VAL A 111 -20.87 1.46 17.88
N GLY A 112 -20.16 0.37 18.17
CA GLY A 112 -20.56 -1.00 17.82
C GLY A 112 -20.34 -1.33 16.34
N LEU A 113 -19.53 -0.54 15.64
CA LEU A 113 -19.11 -0.79 14.25
C LEU A 113 -17.64 -1.21 14.26
N SER A 114 -17.36 -2.39 13.71
CA SER A 114 -16.00 -2.88 13.51
C SER A 114 -15.83 -3.47 12.11
N LEU A 115 -14.60 -3.37 11.59
CA LEU A 115 -14.15 -3.99 10.35
C LEU A 115 -12.87 -4.76 10.64
N THR A 116 -12.80 -6.01 10.22
CA THR A 116 -11.62 -6.86 10.39
C THR A 116 -10.98 -7.13 9.04
N TYR A 117 -9.65 -7.07 8.97
CA TYR A 117 -8.91 -7.36 7.76
C TYR A 117 -7.54 -7.96 8.05
N THR A 118 -7.22 -9.03 7.31
CA THR A 118 -5.95 -9.75 7.39
C THR A 118 -5.31 -9.75 6.01
N PRO A 119 -4.38 -8.81 5.72
CA PRO A 119 -3.75 -8.78 4.41
C PRO A 119 -2.78 -9.98 4.26
N PRO A 120 -2.57 -10.51 3.05
CA PRO A 120 -1.65 -11.63 2.82
C PRO A 120 -0.15 -11.26 2.88
N ALA A 121 0.16 -9.96 2.90
CA ALA A 121 1.49 -9.38 3.04
C ALA A 121 1.34 -7.96 3.59
N ASP A 122 2.44 -7.29 3.94
CA ASP A 122 2.40 -5.95 4.48
C ASP A 122 1.75 -4.97 3.48
N LEU A 123 0.73 -4.23 3.92
CA LEU A 123 -0.12 -3.41 3.05
C LEU A 123 -0.36 -2.03 3.65
N TRP A 124 -0.09 -0.99 2.86
CA TRP A 124 -0.53 0.36 3.17
C TRP A 124 -1.99 0.56 2.79
N VAL A 125 -2.79 1.04 3.75
CA VAL A 125 -4.21 1.35 3.54
C VAL A 125 -4.52 2.78 4.00
N ASP A 126 -5.42 3.44 3.28
CA ASP A 126 -6.07 4.67 3.75
C ASP A 126 -7.38 4.30 4.43
N VAL A 127 -7.50 4.66 5.70
CA VAL A 127 -8.66 4.45 6.56
C VAL A 127 -9.52 5.71 6.54
N GLU A 128 -10.77 5.57 6.15
CA GLU A 128 -11.76 6.63 6.09
C GLU A 128 -12.92 6.30 7.01
N VAL A 129 -13.42 7.30 7.73
CA VAL A 129 -14.59 7.18 8.61
C VAL A 129 -15.59 8.27 8.29
N SER A 130 -16.86 7.92 8.32
CA SER A 130 -17.94 8.90 8.13
C SER A 130 -19.12 8.60 9.04
N ALA A 131 -19.85 9.66 9.36
CA ALA A 131 -21.15 9.64 10.01
C ALA A 131 -21.84 11.00 9.77
N GLU A 132 -23.17 11.01 9.72
CA GLU A 132 -23.99 12.21 9.58
C GLU A 132 -24.54 12.61 10.96
N VAL A 133 -24.48 13.88 11.35
CA VAL A 133 -25.08 14.33 12.62
C VAL A 133 -26.55 14.73 12.38
N ALA A 134 -27.48 13.99 12.98
CA ALA A 134 -28.91 14.20 12.79
C ALA A 134 -29.39 15.51 13.43
N GLY A 135 -30.14 16.31 12.67
CA GLY A 135 -30.85 17.51 13.17
C GLY A 135 -29.95 18.64 13.67
N GLY A 136 -28.65 18.61 13.35
CA GLY A 136 -27.71 19.63 13.81
C GLY A 136 -27.82 20.93 13.01
N THR A 137 -28.19 22.04 13.67
CA THR A 137 -27.78 23.38 13.22
C THR A 137 -26.37 23.66 13.77
N GLY A 138 -25.54 24.42 13.04
CA GLY A 138 -24.06 24.43 13.13
C GLY A 138 -23.39 24.42 14.52
N ALA A 139 -24.04 24.92 15.57
CA ALA A 139 -23.51 24.84 16.94
C ALA A 139 -23.48 23.40 17.49
N THR A 140 -24.49 22.56 17.21
CA THR A 140 -24.60 21.20 17.76
C THR A 140 -23.59 20.24 17.14
N ILE A 141 -23.26 20.44 15.86
CA ILE A 141 -22.33 19.61 15.07
C ILE A 141 -20.88 19.82 15.52
N SER A 142 -20.54 21.05 15.94
CA SER A 142 -19.18 21.48 16.31
C SER A 142 -18.58 20.74 17.52
N TYR A 143 -19.38 19.92 18.22
CA TYR A 143 -18.95 19.18 19.41
C TYR A 143 -18.79 17.67 19.18
N THR A 144 -19.28 17.09 18.08
CA THR A 144 -19.07 15.66 17.83
C THR A 144 -17.65 15.44 17.33
N MET A 145 -16.99 14.39 17.77
CA MET A 145 -15.74 13.89 17.22
C MET A 145 -15.89 12.41 16.90
N ILE A 146 -15.32 11.97 15.78
CA ILE A 146 -15.29 10.56 15.38
C ILE A 146 -13.86 10.10 15.14
N GLY A 147 -13.65 8.79 15.19
CA GLY A 147 -12.38 8.19 14.84
C GLY A 147 -12.45 6.67 14.85
N VAL A 148 -11.29 6.05 14.64
CA VAL A 148 -11.14 4.60 14.61
C VAL A 148 -9.99 4.19 15.53
N ASN A 149 -10.24 3.14 16.31
CA ASN A 149 -9.22 2.40 17.02
C ASN A 149 -8.73 1.24 16.15
N VAL A 150 -7.43 1.05 16.04
CA VAL A 150 -6.81 -0.02 15.24
C VAL A 150 -6.05 -0.95 16.18
N THR A 151 -6.33 -2.25 16.12
CA THR A 151 -5.63 -3.30 16.88
C THR A 151 -5.06 -4.33 15.92
N GLY A 152 -3.81 -4.80 16.14
CA GLY A 152 -3.14 -5.76 15.26
C GLY A 152 -2.36 -5.14 14.08
N GLY A 153 -2.41 -3.82 13.88
CA GLY A 153 -1.69 -3.10 12.84
C GLY A 153 -0.61 -2.14 13.38
N LEU A 154 0.36 -1.76 12.53
CA LEU A 154 1.33 -0.71 12.86
C LEU A 154 0.85 0.63 12.31
N THR A 155 0.54 1.56 13.21
CA THR A 155 0.18 2.93 12.80
C THR A 155 1.47 3.72 12.58
N LEU A 156 1.71 4.16 11.34
CA LEU A 156 2.81 5.05 10.98
C LEU A 156 2.23 6.45 10.72
N GLY A 157 2.58 7.46 11.53
CA GLY A 157 2.39 8.89 11.18
C GLY A 157 3.66 9.46 10.53
N PRO A 158 3.71 10.70 9.98
CA PRO A 158 2.73 11.78 9.88
C PRO A 158 2.70 12.45 8.48
N ASP A 159 1.65 12.27 7.67
CA ASP A 159 1.37 13.17 6.52
C ASP A 159 0.21 14.13 6.85
N THR A 160 0.08 14.57 8.11
CA THR A 160 -1.03 15.43 8.57
C THR A 160 -0.49 16.79 9.07
N PRO A 161 -1.11 17.94 8.68
CA PRO A 161 -0.81 19.28 9.21
C PRO A 161 -0.80 19.32 10.76
N PRO A 162 -0.22 20.37 11.38
CA PRO A 162 0.69 20.33 12.54
C PRO A 162 0.17 19.84 13.91
N ASP A 163 -0.95 19.13 14.01
CA ASP A 163 -1.57 18.76 15.28
C ASP A 163 -1.53 17.24 15.59
N GLY A 164 -0.59 16.47 15.02
CA GLY A 164 -0.53 15.01 15.11
C GLY A 164 0.44 14.45 16.17
N GLY A 165 -0.08 13.93 17.29
CA GLY A 165 0.65 13.12 18.28
C GLY A 165 0.55 11.60 18.04
N PRO A 166 1.36 10.77 18.76
CA PRO A 166 1.49 9.33 18.55
C PRO A 166 0.22 8.54 18.93
N VAL A 167 -0.28 7.69 18.02
CA VAL A 167 -1.55 6.95 18.17
C VAL A 167 -1.46 5.71 19.09
N ALA A 168 -0.27 5.41 19.61
CA ALA A 168 -0.12 4.45 20.71
C ALA A 168 -0.67 5.00 22.04
N SER A 169 -0.88 6.32 22.12
CA SER A 169 -1.78 6.92 23.10
C SER A 169 -2.89 7.64 22.35
N GLN A 170 -4.11 7.14 22.52
CA GLN A 170 -5.27 8.00 22.72
C GLN A 170 -5.44 9.21 21.75
N TRP A 171 -6.31 9.03 20.76
CA TRP A 171 -7.15 10.09 20.16
C TRP A 171 -6.53 10.95 19.05
N THR A 172 -6.24 10.34 17.90
CA THR A 172 -5.97 11.14 16.70
C THR A 172 -7.27 11.72 16.15
N ARG A 173 -7.35 13.05 16.08
CA ARG A 173 -8.49 13.76 15.52
C ARG A 173 -8.58 13.48 14.02
N PHE A 174 -9.79 13.18 13.58
CA PHE A 174 -10.21 13.30 12.19
C PHE A 174 -10.81 14.71 12.08
N SER A 175 -10.20 15.58 11.28
CA SER A 175 -10.44 17.03 11.28
C SER A 175 -11.88 17.39 10.92
N PHE A 176 -12.44 18.38 11.62
CA PHE A 176 -13.76 18.96 11.39
C PHE A 176 -13.65 20.29 10.65
N SER A 177 -14.60 20.54 9.75
CA SER A 177 -14.97 21.90 9.34
C SER A 177 -16.30 22.26 10.01
N PRO A 178 -16.41 23.39 10.72
CA PRO A 178 -17.63 23.80 11.41
C PRO A 178 -18.80 24.20 10.48
N VAL A 179 -18.62 24.08 9.16
CA VAL A 179 -19.60 24.54 8.14
C VAL A 179 -20.40 23.39 7.52
N HIS A 180 -20.00 22.13 7.70
CA HIS A 180 -20.63 20.97 7.04
C HIS A 180 -21.55 20.18 7.98
N THR A 181 -22.72 19.80 7.47
CA THR A 181 -23.69 18.89 8.13
C THR A 181 -23.25 17.43 8.12
N ALA A 182 -22.21 17.11 7.35
CA ALA A 182 -21.61 15.79 7.23
C ALA A 182 -20.14 15.81 7.71
N ILE A 183 -19.72 14.74 8.37
CA ILE A 183 -18.31 14.52 8.71
C ILE A 183 -17.67 13.84 7.50
N GLU A 184 -17.17 14.63 6.55
CA GLU A 184 -16.73 14.13 5.25
C GLU A 184 -15.25 13.71 5.24
N ASN A 185 -15.07 12.40 5.14
CA ASN A 185 -13.90 11.66 4.61
C ASN A 185 -12.49 12.06 5.10
N PRO A 186 -12.26 12.19 6.42
CA PRO A 186 -10.91 12.35 6.93
C PRO A 186 -10.18 11.00 6.79
N THR A 187 -9.13 10.97 5.96
CA THR A 187 -8.34 9.77 5.66
C THR A 187 -7.09 9.70 6.53
N LYS A 188 -6.78 8.51 7.06
CA LYS A 188 -5.50 8.22 7.72
C LYS A 188 -4.83 7.00 7.12
N ARG A 189 -3.54 7.12 6.83
CA ARG A 189 -2.75 6.01 6.31
C ARG A 189 -2.24 5.10 7.44
N VAL A 190 -2.35 3.79 7.26
CA VAL A 190 -1.93 2.76 8.22
C VAL A 190 -1.17 1.67 7.48
N LEU A 191 -0.14 1.11 8.12
CA LEU A 191 0.54 -0.09 7.65
C LEU A 191 -0.03 -1.32 8.34
N LEU A 192 -0.54 -2.26 7.55
CA LEU A 192 -1.11 -3.51 8.03
C LEU A 192 -0.08 -4.62 7.83
N PRO A 193 0.38 -5.27 8.91
CA PRO A 193 1.29 -6.40 8.79
C PRO A 193 0.62 -7.59 8.09
N GLY A 194 1.35 -8.25 7.21
CA GLY A 194 0.94 -9.45 6.50
C GLY A 194 0.66 -10.61 7.45
N GLY A 195 -0.46 -11.31 7.22
CA GLY A 195 -0.88 -12.46 8.02
C GLY A 195 -1.38 -12.12 9.43
N VAL A 196 -1.40 -10.84 9.80
CA VAL A 196 -1.91 -10.39 11.11
C VAL A 196 -3.32 -9.85 10.97
N GLU A 197 -4.23 -10.39 11.77
CA GLU A 197 -5.59 -9.88 11.84
C GLU A 197 -5.61 -8.49 12.45
N THR A 198 -6.01 -7.50 11.66
CA THR A 198 -6.18 -6.12 12.12
C THR A 198 -7.67 -5.80 12.27
N VAL A 199 -8.04 -5.27 13.44
CA VAL A 199 -9.41 -4.86 13.76
C VAL A 199 -9.49 -3.34 13.84
N PHE A 200 -10.40 -2.76 13.07
CA PHE A 200 -10.75 -1.35 13.07
C PHE A 200 -12.08 -1.19 13.78
N THR A 201 -12.15 -0.39 14.84
CA THR A 201 -13.40 -0.16 15.59
C THR A 201 -13.74 1.32 15.54
N PHE A 202 -15.00 1.65 15.27
CA PHE A 202 -15.49 3.03 15.20
C PHE A 202 -15.76 3.57 16.61
N TRP A 203 -15.22 4.76 16.88
CA TRP A 203 -15.41 5.48 18.13
C TRP A 203 -15.93 6.88 17.86
N ALA A 204 -16.74 7.38 18.80
CA ALA A 204 -17.19 8.75 18.81
C ALA A 204 -17.08 9.36 20.20
N ARG A 205 -16.98 10.68 20.28
CA ARG A 205 -17.14 11.44 21.52
C ARG A 205 -17.81 12.76 21.27
N ARG A 206 -18.30 13.38 22.33
CA ARG A 206 -18.71 14.79 22.31
C ARG A 206 -17.69 15.59 23.13
N ASN A 207 -17.13 16.66 22.56
CA ASN A 207 -16.29 17.59 23.31
C ASN A 207 -17.10 18.18 24.47
N ALA A 208 -16.50 18.22 25.67
CA ALA A 208 -17.16 18.73 26.85
C ALA A 208 -17.49 20.22 26.69
N VAL A 209 -18.79 20.51 26.66
CA VAL A 209 -19.36 21.84 26.88
C VAL A 209 -20.04 21.77 28.25
N PRO A 210 -20.09 22.87 29.05
CA PRO A 210 -20.77 22.88 30.35
C PRO A 210 -22.26 22.51 30.33
N SER A 211 -22.88 22.33 29.16
CA SER A 211 -24.27 21.88 29.02
C SER A 211 -24.37 20.39 28.67
N ALA A 212 -25.08 19.64 29.53
CA ALA A 212 -25.52 18.29 29.24
C ALA A 212 -26.25 18.22 27.87
N GLY A 213 -26.07 17.14 27.14
CA GLY A 213 -26.75 16.92 25.86
C GLY A 213 -26.17 15.74 25.08
N SER A 214 -26.86 15.39 24.01
CA SER A 214 -26.52 14.26 23.16
C SER A 214 -26.69 14.61 21.69
N ASN A 215 -25.82 14.09 20.84
CA ASN A 215 -25.92 14.19 19.40
C ASN A 215 -26.30 12.83 18.83
N VAL A 216 -27.35 12.77 18.02
CA VAL A 216 -27.67 11.56 17.25
C VAL A 216 -26.85 11.61 15.96
N CYS A 217 -26.20 10.51 15.62
CA CYS A 217 -25.43 10.37 14.40
C CYS A 217 -25.97 9.19 13.60
N ASN A 218 -26.08 9.33 12.29
CA ASN A 218 -26.61 8.34 11.36
C ASN A 218 -25.54 7.87 10.38
N TYR A 219 -25.79 6.71 9.76
CA TYR A 219 -25.01 6.21 8.62
C TYR A 219 -23.50 6.13 8.89
N SER A 220 -23.10 5.51 10.01
CA SER A 220 -21.67 5.32 10.30
C SER A 220 -21.03 4.34 9.32
N MET A 221 -19.82 4.64 8.87
CA MET A 221 -19.08 3.78 7.95
C MET A 221 -17.58 3.82 8.26
N ILE A 222 -16.91 2.68 8.08
CA ILE A 222 -15.45 2.55 7.98
C ILE A 222 -15.14 2.06 6.58
N THR A 223 -14.19 2.70 5.90
CA THR A 223 -13.67 2.27 4.59
C THR A 223 -12.16 2.12 4.67
N LEU A 224 -11.64 1.02 4.14
CA LEU A 224 -10.21 0.76 3.94
C LEU A 224 -9.94 0.77 2.44
N ARG A 225 -9.08 1.69 2.00
CA ARG A 225 -8.64 1.79 0.61
C ARG A 225 -7.18 1.34 0.51
N PRO A 226 -6.89 0.18 -0.09
CA PRO A 226 -5.53 -0.25 -0.35
C PRO A 226 -4.78 0.76 -1.22
N VAL A 227 -3.56 1.11 -0.82
CA VAL A 227 -2.71 2.12 -1.49
C VAL A 227 -1.57 1.47 -2.23
N ARG A 228 -0.80 0.61 -1.54
CA ARG A 228 0.35 -0.14 -2.08
C ARG A 228 0.77 -1.24 -1.11
N TRP A 229 1.44 -2.27 -1.61
CA TRP A 229 2.20 -3.21 -0.77
C TRP A 229 3.42 -2.50 -0.16
N ALA A 230 3.86 -2.95 1.01
CA ALA A 230 4.98 -2.35 1.76
C ALA A 230 6.28 -3.14 1.61
#